data_AF-A0A834U274-F1
#
_entry.id   AF-A0A834U274-F1
#
_cell.length_a   1.000
_cell.length_b   1.000
_cell.length_c   1.000
_cell.angle_alpha   90.00
_cell.angle_beta   90.00
_cell.angle_gamma   90.00
#
_symmetry.space_group_name_H-M   'P 1'
#
loop_
_entity.id
_entity.type
_entity.pdbx_description
1 polymer ?
#
loop_
_entity_poly.entity_id
_entity_poly.type
_entity_poly.pdbx_seq_one_letter_code
_entity_poly.pdbx_strand_id
1 'polypeptide(L)'
;MSALDSSSAAAQSAMEDSSDHRQGLPEKTRRHHPSPTTTTTVSTTTTGESDGEVEDAEEADAEAWATFNKSFQQVQSMLDRNRLLIQQVNENHQSRAPNNMAKNVSLIQELNGNISKVVSLYSDLNSNFSSMCQQHANHSNGRLEK
;
A
#
# COMPACT_ATOMS: atom_id res chain seq x y z
N MET A 1 -12.62 -17.18 78.72
CA MET A 1 -12.44 -15.74 79.06
C MET A 1 -11.79 -15.11 77.82
N SER A 2 -12.56 -14.72 76.80
CA SER A 2 -13.14 -13.36 76.55
C SER A 2 -12.03 -12.32 76.32
N ALA A 3 -11.93 -11.49 75.27
CA ALA A 3 -12.84 -10.95 74.25
C ALA A 3 -12.01 -10.62 72.97
N LEU A 4 -12.51 -10.82 71.73
CA LEU A 4 -13.15 -9.81 70.86
C LEU A 4 -12.58 -8.38 71.00
N ASP A 5 -11.90 -7.90 69.95
CA ASP A 5 -12.26 -6.62 69.36
C ASP A 5 -12.03 -6.60 67.85
N SER A 6 -12.91 -5.87 67.17
CA SER A 6 -13.20 -5.89 65.75
C SER A 6 -13.21 -4.43 65.26
N SER A 7 -12.50 -4.12 64.18
CA SER A 7 -12.69 -2.92 63.34
C SER A 7 -11.88 -3.15 62.06
N SER A 8 -12.44 -3.39 60.87
CA SER A 8 -13.48 -2.68 60.10
C SER A 8 -13.15 -1.22 59.81
N ALA A 9 -12.55 -0.99 58.64
CA ALA A 9 -12.77 0.21 57.85
C ALA A 9 -12.61 -0.14 56.37
N ALA A 10 -13.75 -0.31 55.69
CA ALA A 10 -13.84 -0.39 54.25
C ALA A 10 -13.55 0.99 53.65
N ALA A 11 -12.52 1.09 52.81
CA ALA A 11 -12.35 2.24 51.93
C ALA A 11 -13.04 1.93 50.60
N GLN A 12 -14.30 2.34 50.50
CA GLN A 12 -14.96 2.61 49.22
C GLN A 12 -14.47 3.97 48.70
N SER A 13 -13.98 4.02 47.47
CA SER A 13 -14.03 5.22 46.61
C SER A 13 -13.95 4.74 45.18
N ALA A 14 -15.10 4.60 44.53
CA ALA A 14 -15.82 5.65 43.83
C ALA A 14 -15.16 5.90 42.48
N MET A 15 -15.74 5.25 41.47
CA MET A 15 -15.44 5.43 40.07
C MET A 15 -15.94 6.82 39.69
N GLU A 16 -15.04 7.69 39.23
CA GLU A 16 -15.40 9.03 38.77
C GLU A 16 -15.83 8.92 37.31
N ASP A 17 -17.15 8.89 37.14
CA ASP A 17 -17.90 9.06 35.90
C ASP A 17 -17.71 10.49 35.40
N SER A 18 -16.93 10.66 34.33
CA SER A 18 -16.84 11.93 33.62
C SER A 18 -17.78 11.89 32.42
N SER A 19 -19.06 12.09 32.73
CA SER A 19 -20.09 12.42 31.76
C SER A 19 -20.15 13.94 31.63
N ASP A 20 -19.59 14.51 30.55
CA ASP A 20 -19.88 15.88 30.16
C ASP A 20 -20.42 15.97 28.73
N HIS A 21 -21.69 16.36 28.71
CA HIS A 21 -22.57 16.54 27.59
C HIS A 21 -22.30 17.90 26.92
N ARG A 22 -21.64 17.89 25.76
CA ARG A 22 -21.63 19.06 24.85
C ARG A 22 -22.47 18.79 23.61
N GLN A 23 -23.74 19.18 23.74
CA GLN A 23 -24.63 19.80 22.77
C GLN A 23 -24.25 19.68 21.29
N GLY A 24 -25.11 18.98 20.55
CA GLY A 24 -25.08 18.85 19.10
C GLY A 24 -25.39 20.15 18.35
N LEU A 25 -24.72 20.29 17.21
CA LEU A 25 -24.97 21.29 16.16
C LEU A 25 -25.35 20.50 14.88
N PRO A 26 -26.37 20.91 14.10
CA PRO A 26 -26.87 20.09 13.00
C PRO A 26 -25.96 20.27 11.77
N GLU A 27 -25.23 19.23 11.39
CA GLU A 27 -24.41 19.27 10.18
C GLU A 27 -25.21 18.83 8.95
N LYS A 28 -25.43 19.82 8.08
CA LYS A 28 -26.02 19.76 6.75
C LYS A 28 -25.54 18.56 5.93
N THR A 29 -26.52 17.88 5.34
CA THR A 29 -26.41 16.91 4.25
C THR A 29 -25.33 17.31 3.22
N ARG A 30 -24.14 16.70 3.32
CA ARG A 30 -23.13 16.74 2.25
C ARG A 30 -23.31 15.50 1.39
N ARG A 31 -23.92 15.72 0.22
CA ARG A 31 -24.01 14.75 -0.86
C ARG A 31 -22.60 14.26 -1.19
N HIS A 32 -22.39 12.95 -1.11
CA HIS A 32 -21.21 12.31 -1.67
C HIS A 32 -21.25 12.48 -3.19
N HIS A 33 -20.46 13.43 -3.66
CA HIS A 33 -20.04 13.52 -5.04
C HIS A 33 -19.05 12.37 -5.28
N PRO A 34 -19.27 11.49 -6.26
CA PRO A 34 -18.19 10.64 -6.72
C PRO A 34 -17.13 11.54 -7.36
N SER A 35 -15.89 11.44 -6.87
CA SER A 35 -14.75 12.09 -7.52
C SER A 35 -14.59 11.52 -8.93
N PRO A 36 -14.24 12.35 -9.94
CA PRO A 36 -13.99 11.86 -11.27
C PRO A 36 -12.76 10.95 -11.25
N THR A 37 -12.93 9.73 -11.75
CA THR A 37 -11.84 8.85 -12.16
C THR A 37 -10.87 9.66 -13.01
N THR A 38 -9.62 9.74 -12.60
CA THR A 38 -8.55 10.35 -13.41
C THR A 38 -8.23 9.37 -14.54
N THR A 39 -9.07 9.36 -15.57
CA THR A 39 -8.72 8.77 -16.85
C THR A 39 -7.63 9.65 -17.43
N THR A 40 -6.38 9.19 -17.35
CA THR A 40 -5.28 9.79 -18.10
C THR A 40 -5.48 9.42 -19.56
N THR A 41 -6.29 10.20 -20.27
CA THR A 41 -6.35 10.17 -21.74
C THR A 41 -5.10 10.89 -22.23
N VAL A 42 -4.10 10.13 -22.65
CA VAL A 42 -2.91 10.69 -23.30
C VAL A 42 -3.35 11.23 -24.65
N SER A 43 -3.27 12.55 -24.83
CA SER A 43 -3.44 13.19 -26.14
C SER A 43 -2.12 13.09 -26.89
N THR A 44 -2.06 12.22 -27.89
CA THR A 44 -0.99 12.21 -28.89
C THR A 44 -1.17 13.43 -29.80
N THR A 45 -0.33 14.45 -29.61
CA THR A 45 -0.15 15.52 -30.60
C THR A 45 0.68 14.95 -31.75
N THR A 46 0.00 14.46 -32.80
CA THR A 46 0.63 14.17 -34.08
C THR A 46 0.81 15.48 -34.85
N THR A 47 1.99 16.10 -34.70
CA THR A 47 2.42 17.19 -35.59
C THR A 47 3.48 16.65 -36.53
N GLY A 48 3.06 16.44 -37.78
CA GLY A 48 3.83 16.69 -39.01
C GLY A 48 5.08 15.85 -39.26
N GLU A 49 4.93 14.87 -40.15
CA GLU A 49 5.86 14.49 -41.22
C GLU A 49 7.37 14.45 -40.89
N SER A 50 7.89 13.27 -40.55
CA SER A 50 9.26 12.88 -40.89
C SER A 50 9.37 11.36 -41.04
N ASP A 51 10.00 11.00 -42.15
CA ASP A 51 10.21 9.68 -42.77
C ASP A 51 10.83 8.61 -41.83
N GLY A 52 10.16 7.45 -41.74
CA GLY A 52 10.80 6.13 -41.73
C GLY A 52 11.45 5.50 -40.47
N GLU A 53 11.72 6.22 -39.37
CA GLU A 53 12.48 5.64 -38.23
C GLU A 53 11.79 5.69 -36.85
N VAL A 54 10.52 6.12 -36.77
CA VAL A 54 9.79 6.27 -35.49
C VAL A 54 9.06 5.01 -34.99
N GLU A 55 8.82 4.02 -35.86
CA GLU A 55 8.01 2.83 -35.47
C GLU A 55 8.71 1.95 -34.44
N ASP A 56 10.04 1.77 -34.52
CA ASP A 56 10.82 0.88 -33.64
C ASP A 56 10.98 1.47 -32.21
N ALA A 57 11.07 2.80 -32.10
CA ALA A 57 11.19 3.48 -30.82
C ALA A 57 9.85 3.56 -30.06
N GLU A 58 8.73 3.72 -30.77
CA GLU A 58 7.38 3.70 -30.17
C GLU A 58 6.98 2.29 -29.70
N GLU A 59 7.37 1.24 -30.43
CA GLU A 59 7.13 -0.15 -30.04
C GLU A 59 7.94 -0.55 -28.79
N ALA A 60 9.21 -0.11 -28.71
CA ALA A 60 10.06 -0.35 -27.55
C ALA A 60 9.54 0.35 -26.26
N ASP A 61 8.96 1.54 -26.37
CA ASP A 61 8.34 2.24 -25.23
C ASP A 61 7.05 1.55 -24.77
N ALA A 62 6.24 1.04 -25.71
CA ALA A 62 5.02 0.30 -25.39
C ALA A 62 5.28 -1.02 -24.65
N GLU A 63 6.31 -1.78 -25.04
CA GLU A 63 6.70 -3.04 -24.37
C GLU A 63 7.17 -2.79 -22.93
N ALA A 64 7.97 -1.75 -22.73
CA ALA A 64 8.42 -1.38 -21.40
C ALA A 64 7.27 -0.93 -20.50
N TRP A 65 6.31 -0.18 -21.05
CA TRP A 65 5.14 0.23 -20.30
C TRP A 65 4.24 -0.96 -19.92
N ALA A 66 4.14 -1.97 -20.78
CA ALA A 66 3.48 -3.23 -20.46
C ALA A 66 4.18 -3.96 -19.29
N THR A 67 5.52 -4.00 -19.30
CA THR A 67 6.34 -4.59 -18.23
C THR A 67 6.17 -3.83 -16.91
N PHE A 68 6.12 -2.50 -16.96
CA PHE A 68 5.88 -1.65 -15.79
C PHE A 68 4.51 -1.94 -15.17
N ASN A 69 3.46 -1.91 -16.00
CA ASN A 69 2.09 -2.16 -15.55
C ASN A 69 1.95 -3.55 -14.93
N LYS A 70 2.55 -4.59 -15.54
CA LYS A 70 2.56 -5.94 -14.98
C LYS A 70 3.24 -6.01 -13.62
N SER A 71 4.41 -5.38 -13.48
CA SER A 71 5.17 -5.35 -12.23
C SER A 71 4.37 -4.66 -11.12
N PHE A 72 3.68 -3.56 -11.46
CA PHE A 72 2.83 -2.85 -10.52
C PHE A 72 1.64 -3.69 -10.04
N GLN A 73 0.95 -4.38 -10.96
CA GLN A 73 -0.15 -5.29 -10.60
C GLN A 73 0.31 -6.43 -9.69
N GLN A 74 1.53 -6.94 -9.89
CA GLN A 74 2.11 -7.95 -9.02
C GLN A 74 2.39 -7.40 -7.62
N VAL A 75 2.99 -6.21 -7.51
CA VAL A 75 3.22 -5.55 -6.22
C VAL A 75 1.89 -5.32 -5.49
N GLN A 76 0.88 -4.80 -6.18
CA GLN A 76 -0.46 -4.59 -5.60
C GLN A 76 -1.02 -5.90 -5.04
N SER A 77 -0.99 -6.98 -5.82
CA SER A 77 -1.48 -8.29 -5.38
C SER A 77 -0.75 -8.81 -4.14
N MET A 78 0.56 -8.60 -4.04
CA MET A 78 1.35 -8.98 -2.86
C MET A 78 1.00 -8.13 -1.63
N LEU A 79 0.79 -6.83 -1.80
CA LEU A 79 0.41 -5.93 -0.71
C LEU A 79 -1.01 -6.18 -0.21
N ASP A 80 -1.95 -6.48 -1.11
CA ASP A 80 -3.30 -6.91 -0.75
C ASP A 80 -3.27 -8.22 0.04
N ARG A 81 -2.43 -9.18 -0.38
CA ARG A 81 -2.20 -10.41 0.39
C ARG A 81 -1.60 -10.11 1.77
N ASN A 82 -0.64 -9.20 1.88
CA ASN A 82 -0.06 -8.79 3.15
C ASN A 82 -1.10 -8.19 4.10
N ARG A 83 -2.05 -7.40 3.57
CA ARG A 83 -3.16 -6.87 4.37
C ARG A 83 -3.98 -7.99 5.01
N LEU A 84 -4.31 -9.03 4.24
CA LEU A 84 -5.05 -10.20 4.75
C LEU A 84 -4.23 -11.01 5.76
N LEU A 85 -2.92 -11.18 5.52
CA LEU A 85 -2.03 -11.87 6.45
C LEU A 85 -1.96 -11.16 7.80
N ILE A 86 -1.80 -9.84 7.80
CA ILE A 86 -1.77 -9.02 9.03
C ILE A 86 -3.10 -9.16 9.78
N GLN A 87 -4.22 -9.13 9.07
CA GLN A 87 -5.52 -9.35 9.69
C GLN A 87 -5.61 -10.72 10.38
N GLN A 88 -5.20 -11.79 9.70
CA GLN A 88 -5.20 -13.15 10.26
C GLN A 88 -4.25 -13.28 11.47
N VAL A 89 -3.07 -12.65 11.40
CA VAL A 89 -2.12 -12.59 12.53
C VAL A 89 -2.75 -11.93 13.75
N ASN A 90 -3.48 -10.83 13.55
CA ASN A 90 -4.16 -10.11 14.61
C ASN A 90 -5.33 -10.93 15.19
N GLU A 91 -6.14 -11.57 14.35
CA GLU A 91 -7.23 -12.46 14.80
C GLU A 91 -6.70 -13.62 15.66
N ASN A 92 -5.62 -14.27 15.21
CA ASN A 92 -4.97 -15.33 15.97
C ASN A 92 -4.41 -14.83 17.32
N HIS A 93 -3.91 -13.60 17.38
CA HIS A 93 -3.43 -12.99 18.62
C HIS A 93 -4.58 -12.71 19.60
N GLN A 94 -5.68 -12.15 19.10
CA GLN A 94 -6.87 -11.86 19.89
C GLN A 94 -7.51 -13.13 20.45
N SER A 95 -7.49 -14.24 19.70
CA SER A 95 -8.06 -15.51 20.14
C SER A 95 -7.31 -16.16 21.31
N ARG A 96 -6.05 -15.76 21.57
CA ARG A 96 -5.16 -16.31 22.61
C ARG A 96 -5.00 -17.83 22.62
N ALA A 97 -5.37 -18.51 21.53
CA ALA A 97 -5.26 -19.96 21.42
C ALA A 97 -3.82 -20.31 21.04
N PRO A 98 -3.11 -21.17 21.82
CA PRO A 98 -1.70 -21.48 21.56
C PRO A 98 -1.45 -22.00 20.14
N ASN A 99 -2.35 -22.82 19.61
CA ASN A 99 -2.29 -23.33 18.24
C ASN A 99 -2.39 -22.22 17.17
N ASN A 100 -3.25 -21.22 17.39
CA ASN A 100 -3.39 -20.09 16.45
C ASN A 100 -2.16 -19.19 16.49
N MET A 101 -1.56 -19.01 17.67
CA MET A 101 -0.33 -18.25 17.78
C MET A 101 0.86 -18.95 17.12
N ALA A 102 0.91 -20.28 17.13
CA ALA A 102 1.90 -21.02 16.35
C ALA A 102 1.75 -20.76 14.83
N LYS A 103 0.53 -20.64 14.31
CA LYS A 103 0.27 -20.31 12.89
C LYS A 103 0.75 -18.91 12.50
N ASN A 104 0.86 -17.97 13.44
CA ASN A 104 1.40 -16.64 13.13
C ASN A 104 2.83 -16.68 12.63
N VAL A 105 3.62 -17.68 13.02
CA VAL A 105 4.99 -17.86 12.50
C VAL A 105 4.96 -18.03 10.98
N SER A 106 4.14 -18.93 10.46
CA SER A 106 4.02 -19.14 9.01
C SER A 106 3.43 -17.94 8.28
N LEU A 107 2.46 -17.25 8.88
CA LEU A 107 1.84 -16.06 8.28
C LEU A 107 2.84 -14.89 8.18
N ILE A 108 3.67 -14.69 9.21
CA ILE A 108 4.71 -13.65 9.22
C ILE A 108 5.84 -14.01 8.26
N GLN A 109 6.19 -15.29 8.15
CA GLN A 109 7.15 -15.75 7.12
C GLN A 109 6.65 -15.45 5.70
N GLU A 110 5.37 -15.70 5.42
CA GLU A 110 4.77 -15.34 4.12
C GLU A 110 4.79 -13.83 3.88
N LEU A 111 4.46 -13.03 4.89
CA LEU A 111 4.52 -11.55 4.83
C LEU A 111 5.94 -11.08 4.48
N ASN A 112 6.95 -11.58 5.18
CA ASN A 112 8.35 -11.24 4.92
C ASN A 112 8.80 -11.67 3.51
N GLY A 113 8.34 -12.83 3.06
CA GLY A 113 8.57 -13.31 1.70
C GLY A 113 7.97 -12.37 0.64
N ASN A 114 6.74 -11.91 0.85
CA ASN A 114 6.09 -10.95 -0.04
C ASN A 114 6.82 -9.61 -0.06
N ILE A 115 7.25 -9.08 1.11
CA ILE A 115 8.04 -7.84 1.17
C ILE A 115 9.35 -8.00 0.40
N SER A 116 10.05 -9.12 0.55
CA SER A 116 11.30 -9.38 -0.18
C SER A 116 11.07 -9.38 -1.69
N LYS A 117 9.98 -10.01 -2.17
CA LYS A 117 9.61 -9.99 -3.60
C LYS A 117 9.24 -8.60 -4.09
N VAL A 118 8.51 -7.82 -3.30
CA VAL A 118 8.17 -6.42 -3.63
C VAL A 118 9.44 -5.61 -3.83
N VAL A 119 10.42 -5.74 -2.93
CA VAL A 119 11.73 -5.08 -3.07
C VAL A 119 12.44 -5.49 -4.37
N SER A 120 12.45 -6.79 -4.70
CA SER A 120 13.03 -7.27 -5.97
C SER A 120 12.33 -6.68 -7.20
N LEU A 121 10.99 -6.72 -7.25
CA LEU A 121 10.22 -6.16 -8.37
C LEU A 121 10.49 -4.66 -8.57
N TYR A 122 10.62 -3.91 -7.48
CA TYR A 122 10.98 -2.49 -7.57
C TYR A 122 12.42 -2.27 -8.05
N SER A 123 13.36 -3.12 -7.64
CA SER A 123 14.74 -3.08 -8.13
C SER A 123 14.81 -3.34 -9.64
N ASP A 124 14.08 -4.35 -10.11
CA ASP A 124 14.00 -4.70 -11.54
C ASP A 124 13.38 -3.56 -12.34
N LEU A 125 12.30 -2.98 -11.83
CA LEU A 125 11.62 -1.84 -12.44
C LEU A 125 12.53 -0.62 -12.57
N ASN A 126 13.24 -0.27 -11.49
CA ASN A 126 14.16 0.87 -11.46
C ASN A 126 15.33 0.66 -12.43
N SER A 127 15.84 -0.57 -12.51
CA SER A 127 16.95 -0.91 -13.42
C SER A 127 16.50 -0.86 -14.88
N ASN A 128 15.33 -1.41 -15.20
CA ASN A 128 14.75 -1.37 -16.53
C ASN A 128 14.51 0.08 -16.98
N PHE A 129 13.87 0.90 -16.14
CA PHE A 129 13.64 2.32 -16.42
C PHE A 129 14.96 3.08 -16.65
N SER A 130 15.95 2.88 -15.77
CA SER A 130 17.26 3.52 -15.91
C SER A 130 17.95 3.14 -17.22
N SER A 131 17.83 1.89 -17.66
CA SER A 131 18.40 1.41 -18.92
C SER A 131 17.75 2.06 -20.14
N MET A 132 16.42 2.23 -20.13
CA MET A 132 15.70 2.89 -21.21
C MET A 132 16.05 4.38 -21.33
N CYS A 133 16.13 5.09 -20.21
CA CYS A 133 16.53 6.49 -20.21
C CYS A 133 17.95 6.67 -20.77
N GLN A 134 18.87 5.76 -20.45
CA GLN A 134 20.24 5.77 -21.00
C GLN A 134 20.25 5.50 -22.50
N GLN A 135 19.44 4.54 -22.98
CA GLN A 135 19.32 4.27 -24.42
C GLN A 135 18.80 5.49 -25.18
N HIS A 136 17.75 6.16 -24.66
CA HIS A 136 17.20 7.37 -25.27
C HIS A 136 18.22 8.53 -25.26
N ALA A 137 18.98 8.70 -24.18
CA ALA A 137 20.03 9.72 -24.11
C ALA A 137 21.12 9.48 -25.16
N ASN A 138 21.60 8.24 -25.31
CA ASN A 138 22.63 7.89 -26.29
C ASN A 138 22.13 8.04 -27.74
N HIS A 139 20.87 7.68 -28.01
CA HIS A 139 20.26 7.87 -29.33
C HIS A 139 20.14 9.36 -29.70
N SER A 140 19.81 10.22 -28.74
CA SER A 140 19.71 11.67 -28.99
C SER A 140 21.08 12.32 -29.29
N ASN A 141 22.16 11.80 -28.72
CA ASN A 141 23.51 12.34 -28.89
C ASN A 141 24.14 11.94 -30.23
N GLY A 142 23.75 10.79 -30.81
CA GLY A 142 24.20 10.36 -32.14
C GLY A 142 23.55 11.11 -33.32
N ARG A 143 22.45 11.84 -33.07
CA ARG A 143 21.71 12.60 -34.10
C ARG A 143 22.24 14.02 -34.36
N LEU A 144 23.25 14.47 -33.61
CA LEU A 144 23.83 15.81 -33.70
C LEU A 144 25.21 15.86 -34.41
N GLU A 145 25.76 14.72 -34.85
CA GLU A 145 27.09 14.64 -35.49
C GLU A 145 27.07 14.30 -36.99
N LYS A 146 25.99 14.61 -37.74
CA LYS A 146 25.96 14.46 -39.21
C LYS A 146 25.68 15.78 -39.93
#